data_AF-A0A4V2MN02-F1
#
_entry.id   AF-A0A4V2MN02-F1
#
_cell.length_a   1.000
_cell.length_b   1.000
_cell.length_c   1.000
_cell.angle_alpha   90.00
_cell.angle_beta   90.00
_cell.angle_gamma   90.00
#
_symmetry.space_group_name_H-M   'P 1'
#
loop_
_entity.id
_entity.type
_entity.pdbx_description
1 polymer ?
#
loop_
_entity_poly.entity_id
_entity_poly.type
_entity_poly.pdbx_seq_one_letter_code
_entity_poly.pdbx_strand_id
1 'polypeptide(L)'
;MFYQPIRAKLKYLILNTKSTPLKKTSSLIWLLVFTLLLNSLPSSAQTFTKKGAELYDYYGYYFRQEFKIEVSGLSSIADSTFGLAEVKLNLHHERVSDLKITLESPDGTSIWLTNRNGKDSGANYINTTFSQFGKSGLISAARSPFTGNYRPDGQLEFLNHGQNPNGTWKLYIEDLKKDYTGFLDSIQLSFSNNPAKPIVIKKCDFENIGLCDCASGKQSCELLPDLVIIPFFTENQIQEYAWNDKLYPGQLRLAATIANIGYGPMEIKGTKDWYCGTTKVDGSQTCPDGKTSRLNVNQRIYSKEKGTLTFKDLPAGTMYFENKPGHNHYHVDDWVEFRLVKMEGKKRYIISRGSKVSYCLFTTGILYKSDNFSLINGKQYGENMPNYGLGFYPTCNFDQQGISVGGYDTYGMLYEGQYLNLPKNLKNGDYTLEIEIDPHHWYRESNKKNNVFKMKIHIDKQERQ
;
A
#
# COMPACT_ATOMS: atom_id res chain seq x y z
N MET A 1 -65.97 38.39 71.57
CA MET A 1 -65.20 39.42 72.29
C MET A 1 -63.73 39.01 72.25
N PHE A 2 -62.86 39.87 71.72
CA PHE A 2 -61.39 39.90 71.85
C PHE A 2 -60.57 38.67 71.39
N TYR A 3 -59.39 38.74 70.77
CA TYR A 3 -58.56 39.76 70.09
C TYR A 3 -57.45 38.93 69.39
N GLN A 4 -57.03 39.29 68.19
CA GLN A 4 -55.78 38.83 67.52
C GLN A 4 -54.58 39.68 68.03
N PRO A 5 -53.27 39.34 67.84
CA PRO A 5 -52.59 39.33 66.51
C PRO A 5 -51.33 38.42 66.30
N ILE A 6 -51.07 37.91 65.08
CA ILE A 6 -49.99 38.25 64.08
C ILE A 6 -48.56 37.78 64.46
N ARG A 7 -47.76 37.00 63.68
CA ARG A 7 -47.15 37.19 62.32
C ARG A 7 -46.47 35.87 61.86
N ALA A 8 -46.81 35.26 60.71
CA ALA A 8 -46.20 35.38 59.35
C ALA A 8 -44.78 34.74 59.21
N LYS A 9 -44.40 33.92 58.21
CA LYS A 9 -44.59 33.93 56.73
C LYS A 9 -44.29 32.53 56.14
N LEU A 10 -45.10 31.94 55.24
CA LEU A 10 -45.11 32.03 53.74
C LEU A 10 -43.95 31.21 53.06
N LYS A 11 -44.09 30.37 52.01
CA LYS A 11 -45.09 30.20 50.92
C LYS A 11 -45.04 28.78 50.27
N TYR A 12 -46.24 28.27 49.93
CA TYR A 12 -46.75 27.58 48.71
C TYR A 12 -45.89 26.53 47.97
N LEU A 13 -46.28 25.25 47.76
CA LEU A 13 -47.54 24.59 47.32
C LEU A 13 -47.91 24.84 45.85
N ILE A 14 -48.06 23.77 45.06
CA ILE A 14 -49.14 23.52 44.09
C ILE A 14 -49.27 22.00 43.88
N LEU A 15 -50.51 21.53 43.94
CA LEU A 15 -51.01 20.16 43.80
C LEU A 15 -52.02 20.14 42.63
N ASN A 16 -52.42 18.93 42.23
CA ASN A 16 -53.73 18.54 41.68
C ASN A 16 -54.00 18.76 40.17
N THR A 17 -54.75 17.92 39.44
CA THR A 17 -55.64 16.78 39.78
C THR A 17 -56.16 16.03 38.52
N LYS A 18 -56.51 14.74 38.70
CA LYS A 18 -57.70 13.95 38.18
C LYS A 18 -57.83 13.64 36.66
N SER A 19 -58.42 12.53 36.17
CA SER A 19 -59.27 11.42 36.71
C SER A 19 -59.53 10.26 35.68
N THR A 20 -59.44 8.98 36.12
CA THR A 20 -60.23 7.70 35.89
C THR A 20 -61.19 7.42 34.69
N PRO A 21 -61.75 6.17 34.45
CA PRO A 21 -61.38 4.75 34.81
C PRO A 21 -61.69 3.61 33.75
N LEU A 22 -61.24 2.33 33.98
CA LEU A 22 -62.02 1.04 34.07
C LEU A 22 -61.28 -0.31 33.75
N LYS A 23 -61.54 -1.33 34.62
CA LYS A 23 -61.70 -2.82 34.45
C LYS A 23 -60.55 -3.88 34.54
N LYS A 24 -60.85 -4.89 35.41
CA LYS A 24 -60.53 -6.36 35.48
C LYS A 24 -59.22 -6.86 36.15
N THR A 25 -59.37 -7.76 37.13
CA THR A 25 -58.35 -8.64 37.79
C THR A 25 -59.06 -9.93 38.28
N SER A 26 -58.45 -11.12 38.45
CA SER A 26 -57.08 -11.63 38.24
C SER A 26 -57.07 -13.17 38.36
N SER A 27 -56.19 -13.82 37.59
CA SER A 27 -55.82 -15.25 37.67
C SER A 27 -54.49 -15.42 38.43
N LEU A 28 -54.29 -16.57 39.09
CA LEU A 28 -53.01 -17.01 39.67
C LEU A 28 -52.34 -18.05 38.76
N ILE A 29 -51.12 -17.79 38.29
CA ILE A 29 -50.08 -18.79 37.95
C ILE A 29 -48.71 -18.14 38.23
N TRP A 30 -47.84 -18.86 38.95
CA TRP A 30 -46.46 -18.45 39.28
C TRP A 30 -45.57 -18.41 38.02
N LEU A 31 -44.79 -17.33 37.83
CA LEU A 31 -43.68 -17.27 36.87
C LEU A 31 -42.43 -16.68 37.56
N LEU A 32 -41.33 -17.44 37.50
CA LEU A 32 -39.98 -17.00 37.84
C LEU A 32 -39.54 -15.86 36.91
N VAL A 33 -39.12 -14.73 37.48
CA VAL A 33 -38.44 -13.65 36.75
C VAL A 33 -36.94 -13.77 37.01
N PHE A 34 -36.22 -14.31 36.02
CA PHE A 34 -34.76 -14.22 35.95
C PHE A 34 -34.45 -12.90 35.23
N THR A 35 -34.04 -11.87 35.98
CA THR A 35 -33.53 -10.63 35.40
C THR A 35 -32.19 -10.90 34.73
N LEU A 36 -32.20 -11.09 33.41
CA LEU A 36 -31.00 -10.97 32.58
C LEU A 36 -30.56 -9.49 32.58
N LEU A 37 -29.59 -9.16 33.43
CA LEU A 37 -28.73 -8.01 33.20
C LEU A 37 -27.88 -8.33 31.95
N LEU A 38 -28.34 -7.83 30.80
CA LEU A 38 -27.53 -7.71 29.59
C LEU A 38 -26.41 -6.70 29.88
N ASN A 39 -25.33 -7.19 30.48
CA ASN A 39 -24.04 -6.53 30.37
C ASN A 39 -23.64 -6.59 28.90
N SER A 40 -23.77 -5.48 28.20
CA SER A 40 -23.11 -5.25 26.92
C SER A 40 -21.60 -5.23 27.16
N LEU A 41 -20.99 -6.41 27.21
CA LEU A 41 -19.54 -6.54 27.12
C LEU A 41 -19.12 -5.94 25.77
N PRO A 42 -18.13 -5.04 25.73
CA PRO A 42 -17.58 -4.59 24.45
C PRO A 42 -17.05 -5.84 23.71
N SER A 43 -17.57 -6.05 22.49
CA SER A 43 -17.20 -7.18 21.63
C SER A 43 -15.67 -7.27 21.55
N SER A 44 -15.14 -8.40 22.02
CA SER A 44 -13.72 -8.70 22.13
C SER A 44 -13.09 -8.87 20.75
N ALA A 45 -11.85 -8.42 20.57
CA ALA A 45 -11.10 -8.74 19.37
C ALA A 45 -11.08 -10.27 19.16
N GLN A 46 -11.45 -10.72 17.96
CA GLN A 46 -11.44 -12.13 17.59
C GLN A 46 -10.17 -12.45 16.83
N THR A 47 -9.54 -13.58 17.15
CA THR A 47 -8.26 -13.99 16.57
C THR A 47 -8.36 -15.36 15.91
N PHE A 48 -7.80 -15.48 14.72
CA PHE A 48 -7.75 -16.73 13.94
C PHE A 48 -6.29 -17.03 13.63
N THR A 49 -5.87 -18.27 13.87
CA THR A 49 -4.44 -18.63 13.84
C THR A 49 -4.21 -19.88 13.00
N LYS A 50 -3.19 -19.84 12.16
CA LYS A 50 -2.58 -21.00 11.53
C LYS A 50 -1.19 -21.19 12.12
N LYS A 51 -0.83 -22.43 12.46
CA LYS A 51 0.46 -22.79 13.08
C LYS A 51 1.17 -23.87 12.28
N GLY A 52 2.50 -23.86 12.37
CA GLY A 52 3.40 -24.96 12.02
C GLY A 52 3.38 -25.34 10.55
N ALA A 53 4.34 -24.82 9.78
CA ALA A 53 4.63 -25.30 8.44
C ALA A 53 6.09 -25.09 8.07
N GLU A 54 6.69 -26.09 7.42
CA GLU A 54 7.98 -25.92 6.76
C GLU A 54 7.83 -24.97 5.57
N LEU A 55 8.88 -24.19 5.31
CA LEU A 55 8.99 -23.35 4.14
C LEU A 55 10.03 -23.95 3.21
N TYR A 56 9.58 -24.31 2.01
CA TYR A 56 10.45 -24.71 0.93
C TYR A 56 11.31 -23.56 0.39
N ASP A 57 12.55 -23.90 0.04
CA ASP A 57 13.50 -23.04 -0.67
C ASP A 57 13.06 -22.81 -2.13
N TYR A 58 13.68 -21.83 -2.78
CA TYR A 58 13.45 -21.50 -4.17
C TYR A 58 13.95 -22.58 -5.15
N TYR A 59 13.03 -23.14 -5.93
CA TYR A 59 13.34 -24.21 -6.89
C TYR A 59 13.90 -23.75 -8.24
N GLY A 60 14.08 -22.45 -8.47
CA GLY A 60 14.50 -21.92 -9.78
C GLY A 60 13.34 -21.59 -10.74
N TYR A 61 12.10 -21.73 -10.31
CA TYR A 61 10.89 -21.37 -11.05
C TYR A 61 9.83 -20.79 -10.09
N TYR A 62 8.77 -20.19 -10.65
CA TYR A 62 7.72 -19.58 -9.85
C TYR A 62 6.99 -20.62 -9.00
N PHE A 63 7.01 -20.43 -7.69
CA PHE A 63 6.36 -21.28 -6.72
C PHE A 63 5.96 -20.46 -5.50
N ARG A 64 4.73 -20.65 -5.02
CA ARG A 64 4.23 -20.01 -3.80
C ARG A 64 3.55 -21.05 -2.91
N GLN A 65 3.88 -21.02 -1.62
CA GLN A 65 3.25 -21.88 -0.62
C GLN A 65 1.98 -21.20 -0.11
N GLU A 66 0.87 -21.94 -0.07
CA GLU A 66 -0.43 -21.45 0.39
C GLU A 66 -0.75 -21.99 1.79
N PHE A 67 -1.06 -21.08 2.71
CA PHE A 67 -1.53 -21.41 4.04
C PHE A 67 -2.93 -20.84 4.27
N LYS A 68 -3.91 -21.73 4.40
CA LYS A 68 -5.32 -21.39 4.63
C LYS A 68 -5.59 -21.10 6.11
N ILE A 69 -6.33 -20.03 6.37
CA ILE A 69 -6.78 -19.59 7.68
C ILE A 69 -8.31 -19.46 7.60
N GLU A 70 -9.03 -20.37 8.26
CA GLU A 70 -10.50 -20.35 8.27
C GLU A 70 -11.00 -19.31 9.28
N VAL A 71 -11.75 -18.33 8.78
CA VAL A 71 -12.35 -17.25 9.58
C VAL A 71 -13.87 -17.40 9.56
N SER A 72 -14.49 -17.43 10.74
CA SER A 72 -15.94 -17.55 10.89
C SER A 72 -16.42 -16.91 12.19
N GLY A 73 -17.72 -16.60 12.29
CA GLY A 73 -18.31 -16.00 13.50
C GLY A 73 -18.12 -14.49 13.63
N LEU A 74 -17.71 -13.81 12.55
CA LEU A 74 -17.57 -12.35 12.47
C LEU A 74 -18.81 -11.70 11.85
N SER A 75 -18.90 -10.37 11.99
CA SER A 75 -19.79 -9.54 11.15
C SER A 75 -19.61 -9.90 9.67
N SER A 76 -20.70 -9.87 8.89
CA SER A 76 -20.67 -10.15 7.45
C SER A 76 -20.09 -9.01 6.61
N ILE A 77 -19.65 -7.92 7.24
CA ILE A 77 -19.03 -6.76 6.61
C ILE A 77 -17.78 -6.39 7.40
N ALA A 78 -16.66 -6.25 6.70
CA ALA A 78 -15.40 -5.69 7.18
C ALA A 78 -15.17 -4.32 6.54
N ASP A 79 -15.20 -3.26 7.35
CA ASP A 79 -15.12 -1.86 6.95
C ASP A 79 -14.30 -1.03 7.96
N SER A 80 -14.48 0.30 7.96
CA SER A 80 -13.78 1.22 8.88
C SER A 80 -14.28 1.18 10.33
N THR A 81 -15.36 0.46 10.61
CA THR A 81 -15.97 0.28 11.93
C THR A 81 -15.56 -1.06 12.54
N PHE A 82 -15.61 -2.15 11.76
CA PHE A 82 -15.19 -3.48 12.19
C PHE A 82 -14.44 -4.17 11.07
N GLY A 83 -13.33 -4.85 11.35
CA GLY A 83 -12.52 -5.51 10.32
C GLY A 83 -11.17 -5.98 10.83
N LEU A 84 -10.28 -6.36 9.91
CA LEU A 84 -8.91 -6.78 10.21
C LEU A 84 -8.14 -5.59 10.81
N ALA A 85 -7.63 -5.76 12.02
CA ALA A 85 -6.90 -4.74 12.76
C ALA A 85 -5.38 -4.93 12.65
N GLU A 86 -4.92 -6.18 12.75
CA GLU A 86 -3.50 -6.51 12.71
C GLU A 86 -3.27 -7.97 12.30
N VAL A 87 -2.03 -8.24 11.86
CA VAL A 87 -1.54 -9.56 11.49
C VAL A 87 -0.27 -9.84 12.26
N LYS A 88 -0.23 -10.91 13.06
CA LYS A 88 0.96 -11.31 13.81
C LYS A 88 1.63 -12.51 13.15
N LEU A 89 2.92 -12.40 12.85
CA LEU A 89 3.75 -13.38 12.16
C LEU A 89 4.91 -13.82 13.06
N ASN A 90 5.10 -15.14 13.18
CA ASN A 90 6.30 -15.76 13.72
C ASN A 90 6.84 -16.75 12.69
N LEU A 91 8.00 -16.44 12.12
CA LEU A 91 8.61 -17.14 11.01
C LEU A 91 10.13 -17.12 11.14
N HIS A 92 10.74 -18.30 11.06
CA HIS A 92 12.18 -18.49 11.04
C HIS A 92 12.69 -18.66 9.61
N HIS A 93 13.68 -17.84 9.24
CA HIS A 93 14.38 -17.91 7.95
C HIS A 93 15.73 -17.19 8.09
N GLU A 94 16.81 -17.81 7.58
CA GLU A 94 18.16 -17.24 7.71
C GLU A 94 18.35 -15.98 6.86
N ARG A 95 17.60 -15.85 5.76
CA ARG A 95 17.67 -14.69 4.86
C ARG A 95 16.28 -14.21 4.48
N VAL A 96 15.62 -13.43 5.33
CA VAL A 96 14.22 -12.98 5.10
C VAL A 96 14.07 -12.05 3.90
N SER A 97 15.17 -11.53 3.36
CA SER A 97 15.17 -10.81 2.08
C SER A 97 14.87 -11.68 0.87
N ASP A 98 14.80 -12.99 1.02
CA ASP A 98 14.38 -13.92 -0.05
C ASP A 98 12.86 -14.01 -0.12
N LEU A 99 12.19 -13.68 0.98
CA LEU A 99 10.78 -13.94 1.15
C LEU A 99 9.93 -12.80 0.60
N LYS A 100 8.84 -13.18 -0.06
CA LYS A 100 7.68 -12.34 -0.31
C LYS A 100 6.47 -12.96 0.37
N ILE A 101 5.80 -12.17 1.21
CA ILE A 101 4.67 -12.63 2.03
C ILE A 101 3.45 -11.78 1.70
N THR A 102 2.40 -12.44 1.18
CA THR A 102 1.14 -11.81 0.75
C THR A 102 -0.02 -12.36 1.56
N LEU A 103 -0.94 -11.50 1.96
CA LEU A 103 -2.22 -11.90 2.57
C LEU A 103 -3.35 -11.64 1.57
N GLU A 104 -4.21 -12.62 1.34
CA GLU A 104 -5.40 -12.55 0.47
C GLU A 104 -6.65 -12.83 1.30
N SER A 105 -7.66 -11.97 1.15
CA SER A 105 -8.99 -12.12 1.75
C SER A 105 -9.90 -13.05 0.95
N PRO A 106 -11.05 -13.50 1.51
CA PRO A 106 -11.95 -14.44 0.84
C PRO A 106 -12.48 -13.97 -0.52
N ASP A 107 -12.58 -12.66 -0.74
CA ASP A 107 -13.01 -12.05 -2.00
C ASP A 107 -11.90 -11.97 -3.07
N GLY A 108 -10.66 -12.35 -2.73
CA GLY A 108 -9.49 -12.27 -3.60
C GLY A 108 -8.70 -10.96 -3.51
N THR A 109 -9.12 -9.98 -2.71
CA THR A 109 -8.33 -8.78 -2.46
C THR A 109 -7.05 -9.17 -1.71
N SER A 110 -5.89 -8.66 -2.12
CA SER A 110 -4.61 -9.04 -1.52
C SER A 110 -3.68 -7.85 -1.27
N ILE A 111 -2.81 -7.99 -0.29
CA ILE A 111 -1.80 -7.01 0.09
C ILE A 111 -0.46 -7.68 0.41
N TRP A 112 0.63 -6.95 0.24
CA TRP A 112 1.95 -7.41 0.70
C TRP A 112 2.12 -7.10 2.18
N LEU A 113 2.39 -8.12 3.01
CA LEU A 113 2.80 -7.89 4.38
C LEU A 113 4.26 -7.41 4.41
N THR A 114 5.12 -8.08 3.64
CA THR A 114 6.54 -7.77 3.49
C THR A 114 7.05 -8.38 2.19
N ASN A 115 7.95 -7.70 1.51
CA ASN A 115 8.55 -8.16 0.27
C ASN A 115 10.05 -7.85 0.26
N ARG A 116 10.91 -8.88 0.29
CA ARG A 116 12.37 -8.76 0.14
C ARG A 116 13.06 -7.83 1.16
N ASN A 117 12.48 -7.67 2.35
CA ASN A 117 13.04 -6.84 3.43
C ASN A 117 14.07 -7.59 4.27
N GLY A 118 15.02 -6.86 4.86
CA GLY A 118 16.09 -7.44 5.70
C GLY A 118 17.51 -7.22 5.17
N LYS A 119 17.66 -6.65 3.96
CA LYS A 119 18.98 -6.47 3.30
C LYS A 119 19.72 -7.81 3.18
N ASP A 120 21.05 -7.80 3.02
CA ASP A 120 21.81 -9.00 2.63
C ASP A 120 21.86 -10.11 3.70
N SER A 121 21.68 -9.78 4.98
CA SER A 121 21.91 -10.70 6.10
C SER A 121 20.77 -10.77 7.10
N GLY A 122 19.62 -10.17 6.77
CA GLY A 122 18.53 -10.10 7.71
C GLY A 122 17.85 -11.44 7.91
N ALA A 123 17.54 -11.77 9.16
CA ALA A 123 16.94 -13.05 9.55
C ALA A 123 15.69 -12.85 10.41
N ASN A 124 14.74 -13.79 10.25
CA ASN A 124 13.54 -14.00 11.05
C ASN A 124 12.51 -12.85 11.15
N TYR A 125 11.26 -13.25 11.33
CA TYR A 125 10.16 -12.45 11.86
C TYR A 125 9.76 -13.06 13.20
N ILE A 126 10.12 -12.44 14.32
CA ILE A 126 9.95 -13.01 15.66
C ILE A 126 8.91 -12.20 16.41
N ASN A 127 7.69 -12.72 16.57
CA ASN A 127 6.56 -11.94 17.11
C ASN A 127 6.32 -10.62 16.34
N THR A 128 6.59 -10.58 15.04
CA THR A 128 6.34 -9.41 14.20
C THR A 128 4.85 -9.16 14.09
N THR A 129 4.40 -7.95 14.42
CA THR A 129 3.02 -7.53 14.15
C THR A 129 3.03 -6.56 12.96
N PHE A 130 2.06 -6.72 12.07
CA PHE A 130 1.75 -5.76 11.01
C PHE A 130 0.44 -5.06 11.35
N SER A 131 0.47 -3.73 11.44
CA SER A 131 -0.73 -2.90 11.57
C SER A 131 -0.58 -1.58 10.80
N GLN A 132 -1.70 -0.93 10.45
CA GLN A 132 -1.70 0.30 9.65
C GLN A 132 -0.78 1.40 10.21
N PHE A 133 -0.76 1.53 11.55
CA PHE A 133 0.03 2.53 12.27
C PHE A 133 1.10 1.89 13.15
N GLY A 134 1.76 0.85 12.64
CA GLY A 134 2.82 0.15 13.36
C GLY A 134 3.87 1.11 13.94
N LYS A 135 4.06 1.05 15.26
CA LYS A 135 4.89 2.00 16.03
C LYS A 135 6.38 1.89 15.74
N SER A 136 6.81 0.80 15.10
CA SER A 136 8.21 0.54 14.73
C SER A 136 8.55 1.06 13.33
N GLY A 137 7.63 1.81 12.70
CA GLY A 137 7.82 2.38 11.37
C GLY A 137 7.48 1.41 10.24
N LEU A 138 7.94 1.71 9.03
CA LEU A 138 7.76 0.87 7.85
C LEU A 138 8.64 -0.38 7.94
N ILE A 139 8.09 -1.55 7.59
CA ILE A 139 8.88 -2.78 7.51
C ILE A 139 10.04 -2.65 6.50
N SER A 140 9.82 -1.95 5.39
CA SER A 140 10.82 -1.71 4.35
C SER A 140 12.01 -0.84 4.79
N ALA A 141 11.81 0.03 5.78
CA ALA A 141 12.90 0.87 6.33
C ALA A 141 13.52 0.27 7.60
N ALA A 142 12.95 -0.81 8.14
CA ALA A 142 13.40 -1.44 9.37
C ALA A 142 14.62 -2.34 9.15
N ARG A 143 15.23 -2.77 10.27
CA ARG A 143 16.32 -3.75 10.29
C ARG A 143 15.86 -4.99 11.06
N SER A 144 16.26 -6.16 10.59
CA SER A 144 16.03 -7.44 11.24
C SER A 144 16.94 -7.62 12.48
N PRO A 145 16.60 -8.52 13.43
CA PRO A 145 15.40 -9.35 13.46
C PRO A 145 14.14 -8.50 13.67
N PHE A 146 13.09 -8.79 12.90
CA PHE A 146 11.83 -8.06 13.00
C PHE A 146 11.09 -8.56 14.23
N THR A 147 10.91 -7.70 15.25
CA THR A 147 10.33 -8.09 16.55
C THR A 147 9.24 -7.16 17.08
N GLY A 148 8.99 -6.06 16.36
CA GLY A 148 8.02 -5.04 16.74
C GLY A 148 6.73 -5.06 15.92
N ASN A 149 5.95 -3.99 16.10
CA ASN A 149 4.79 -3.69 15.28
C ASN A 149 5.18 -2.73 14.15
N TYR A 150 5.13 -3.17 12.90
CA TYR A 150 5.52 -2.42 11.71
C TYR A 150 4.32 -2.15 10.81
N ARG A 151 4.41 -1.09 10.01
CA ARG A 151 3.52 -0.90 8.87
C ARG A 151 3.96 -1.84 7.73
N PRO A 152 3.05 -2.66 7.17
CA PRO A 152 3.39 -3.56 6.07
C PRO A 152 3.71 -2.80 4.77
N ASP A 153 4.24 -3.52 3.77
CA ASP A 153 4.54 -2.95 2.45
C ASP A 153 3.28 -2.68 1.60
N GLY A 154 2.13 -3.24 1.97
CA GLY A 154 0.81 -2.97 1.40
C GLY A 154 -0.14 -2.36 2.43
N GLN A 155 -1.25 -1.77 1.96
CA GLN A 155 -2.24 -1.12 2.82
C GLN A 155 -3.23 -2.11 3.42
N LEU A 156 -3.11 -2.42 4.72
CA LEU A 156 -4.03 -3.33 5.42
C LEU A 156 -5.49 -2.92 5.32
N GLU A 157 -5.77 -1.61 5.26
CA GLU A 157 -7.13 -1.10 5.11
C GLU A 157 -7.83 -1.51 3.81
N PHE A 158 -7.09 -1.90 2.77
CA PHE A 158 -7.68 -2.42 1.54
C PHE A 158 -8.42 -3.73 1.75
N LEU A 159 -8.14 -4.45 2.84
CA LEU A 159 -8.88 -5.65 3.22
C LEU A 159 -10.19 -5.33 3.97
N ASN A 160 -10.42 -4.06 4.34
CA ASN A 160 -11.59 -3.58 5.07
C ASN A 160 -12.44 -2.63 4.19
N HIS A 161 -12.74 -3.05 2.96
CA HIS A 161 -13.43 -2.25 1.95
C HIS A 161 -14.94 -2.57 1.81
N GLY A 162 -15.53 -3.27 2.78
CA GLY A 162 -16.94 -3.66 2.78
C GLY A 162 -17.22 -5.13 2.44
N GLN A 163 -16.17 -5.94 2.23
CA GLN A 163 -16.31 -7.37 1.96
C GLN A 163 -16.80 -8.17 3.18
N ASN A 164 -17.21 -9.42 2.97
CA ASN A 164 -17.47 -10.36 4.06
C ASN A 164 -16.15 -11.02 4.52
N PRO A 165 -15.69 -10.78 5.77
CA PRO A 165 -14.43 -11.35 6.26
C PRO A 165 -14.54 -12.83 6.64
N ASN A 166 -15.75 -13.41 6.71
CA ASN A 166 -15.94 -14.83 6.98
C ASN A 166 -15.63 -15.64 5.71
N GLY A 167 -14.75 -16.62 5.83
CA GLY A 167 -14.29 -17.47 4.73
C GLY A 167 -12.82 -17.83 4.89
N THR A 168 -12.27 -18.41 3.83
CA THR A 168 -10.86 -18.82 3.80
C THR A 168 -9.98 -17.63 3.43
N TRP A 169 -9.18 -17.16 4.39
CA TRP A 169 -8.06 -16.27 4.15
C TRP A 169 -6.83 -17.07 3.74
N LYS A 170 -5.98 -16.52 2.88
CA LYS A 170 -4.80 -17.23 2.38
C LYS A 170 -3.55 -16.38 2.61
N LEU A 171 -2.57 -16.99 3.28
CA LEU A 171 -1.22 -16.47 3.34
C LEU A 171 -0.40 -17.15 2.24
N TYR A 172 0.23 -16.34 1.39
CA TYR A 172 1.19 -16.81 0.41
C TYR A 172 2.61 -16.46 0.83
N ILE A 173 3.49 -17.45 0.84
CA ILE A 173 4.93 -17.27 1.08
C ILE A 173 5.68 -17.80 -0.14
N GLU A 174 6.44 -16.90 -0.77
CA GLU A 174 7.35 -17.21 -1.88
C GLU A 174 8.77 -17.05 -1.35
N ASP A 175 9.59 -18.10 -1.43
CA ASP A 175 11.04 -17.94 -1.41
C ASP A 175 11.52 -17.71 -2.84
N LEU A 176 12.29 -16.63 -3.03
CA LEU A 176 12.72 -16.14 -4.34
C LEU A 176 14.22 -16.32 -4.58
N LYS A 177 14.97 -16.97 -3.68
CA LYS A 177 16.41 -17.17 -3.82
C LYS A 177 16.92 -18.39 -3.07
N LYS A 178 17.69 -19.21 -3.80
CA LYS A 178 18.25 -20.49 -3.31
C LYS A 178 19.04 -20.38 -2.01
N ASP A 179 19.22 -21.54 -1.39
CA ASP A 179 20.18 -21.88 -0.32
C ASP A 179 19.55 -21.94 1.08
N TYR A 180 18.37 -21.36 1.29
CA TYR A 180 17.75 -21.28 2.60
C TYR A 180 16.31 -21.76 2.58
N THR A 181 15.98 -22.62 3.55
CA THR A 181 14.60 -22.98 3.90
C THR A 181 14.20 -22.23 5.18
N GLY A 182 12.95 -22.40 5.59
CA GLY A 182 12.48 -21.84 6.86
C GLY A 182 11.34 -22.60 7.50
N PHE A 183 10.74 -21.97 8.49
CA PHE A 183 9.61 -22.51 9.22
C PHE A 183 8.66 -21.39 9.64
N LEU A 184 7.38 -21.54 9.31
CA LEU A 184 6.29 -20.70 9.81
C LEU A 184 5.78 -21.32 11.11
N ASP A 185 6.14 -20.72 12.25
CA ASP A 185 5.58 -21.15 13.54
C ASP A 185 4.11 -20.78 13.64
N SER A 186 3.78 -19.54 13.28
CA SER A 186 2.40 -19.07 13.33
C SER A 186 2.14 -17.81 12.52
N ILE A 187 0.93 -17.71 11.99
CA ILE A 187 0.30 -16.48 11.50
C ILE A 187 -1.03 -16.33 12.24
N GLN A 188 -1.33 -15.11 12.72
CA GLN A 188 -2.56 -14.78 13.41
C GLN A 188 -3.20 -13.53 12.80
N LEU A 189 -4.50 -13.60 12.50
CA LEU A 189 -5.34 -12.49 12.04
C LEU A 189 -6.23 -12.02 13.20
N SER A 190 -6.17 -10.74 13.54
CA SER A 190 -6.97 -10.13 14.61
C SER A 190 -8.03 -9.20 14.03
N PHE A 191 -9.30 -9.46 14.31
CA PHE A 191 -10.45 -8.63 13.90
C PHE A 191 -11.03 -7.89 15.09
N SER A 192 -11.37 -6.60 14.93
CA SER A 192 -11.92 -5.81 16.03
C SER A 192 -12.74 -4.61 15.55
N ASN A 193 -13.36 -3.89 16.51
CA ASN A 193 -14.04 -2.61 16.27
C ASN A 193 -13.07 -1.41 16.10
N ASN A 194 -11.76 -1.67 16.04
CA ASN A 194 -10.74 -0.70 15.67
C ASN A 194 -9.88 -1.29 14.52
N PRO A 195 -10.46 -1.47 13.34
CA PRO A 195 -9.76 -2.07 12.20
C PRO A 195 -8.70 -1.14 11.61
N ALA A 196 -7.85 -1.69 10.74
CA ALA A 196 -7.00 -0.91 9.86
C ALA A 196 -7.89 -0.04 8.95
N LYS A 197 -7.67 1.27 8.97
CA LYS A 197 -8.42 2.25 8.19
C LYS A 197 -7.55 3.47 7.87
N PRO A 198 -7.78 4.14 6.73
CA PRO A 198 -7.06 5.36 6.43
C PRO A 198 -7.60 6.51 7.28
N ILE A 199 -6.71 7.44 7.66
CA ILE A 199 -7.11 8.70 8.28
C ILE A 199 -7.40 9.68 7.14
N VAL A 200 -8.67 9.86 6.81
CA VAL A 200 -9.13 10.78 5.76
C VAL A 200 -9.94 11.90 6.40
N ILE A 201 -9.47 13.14 6.27
CA ILE A 201 -10.16 14.33 6.84
C ILE A 201 -11.42 14.67 6.03
N LYS A 202 -11.31 14.60 4.70
CA LYS A 202 -12.37 14.95 3.77
C LYS A 202 -12.50 13.85 2.74
N LYS A 203 -13.59 13.08 2.81
CA LYS A 203 -13.83 11.96 1.90
C LYS A 203 -14.35 12.49 0.55
N CYS A 204 -13.45 12.56 -0.42
CA CYS A 204 -13.75 12.66 -1.84
C CYS A 204 -13.45 11.29 -2.45
N ASP A 205 -14.44 10.69 -3.09
CA ASP A 205 -14.32 9.38 -3.74
C ASP A 205 -15.14 9.38 -5.04
N PHE A 206 -15.15 8.25 -5.76
CA PHE A 206 -15.86 8.15 -7.03
C PHE A 206 -17.39 8.23 -6.89
N GLU A 207 -17.95 7.97 -5.71
CA GLU A 207 -19.39 8.11 -5.44
C GLU A 207 -19.75 9.54 -5.00
N ASN A 208 -18.80 10.23 -4.39
CA ASN A 208 -18.96 11.55 -3.77
C ASN A 208 -18.06 12.59 -4.43
N ILE A 209 -17.89 12.53 -5.76
CA ILE A 209 -16.95 13.41 -6.45
C ILE A 209 -17.27 14.91 -6.27
N GLY A 210 -18.53 15.24 -5.99
CA GLY A 210 -18.96 16.62 -5.72
C GLY A 210 -18.16 17.25 -4.56
N LEU A 211 -17.65 16.42 -3.66
CA LEU A 211 -16.79 16.82 -2.54
C LEU A 211 -15.33 17.04 -2.95
N CYS A 212 -14.89 16.57 -4.12
CA CYS A 212 -13.52 16.73 -4.56
C CYS A 212 -13.18 18.19 -4.84
N ASP A 213 -11.97 18.59 -4.44
CA ASP A 213 -11.40 19.89 -4.67
C ASP A 213 -10.84 20.00 -6.08
N CYS A 214 -10.97 21.18 -6.65
CA CYS A 214 -10.27 21.59 -7.85
C CYS A 214 -9.11 22.51 -7.48
N ALA A 215 -8.02 22.42 -8.23
CA ALA A 215 -6.97 23.43 -8.15
C ALA A 215 -7.58 24.83 -8.34
N SER A 216 -7.12 25.78 -7.52
CA SER A 216 -7.61 27.17 -7.50
C SER A 216 -9.10 27.35 -7.12
N GLY A 217 -9.75 26.33 -6.53
CA GLY A 217 -11.13 26.44 -6.03
C GLY A 217 -12.21 26.54 -7.12
N LYS A 218 -11.88 26.19 -8.37
CA LYS A 218 -12.84 26.20 -9.49
C LYS A 218 -13.96 25.18 -9.28
N GLN A 219 -15.12 25.41 -9.88
CA GLN A 219 -16.23 24.44 -9.85
C GLN A 219 -16.05 23.27 -10.82
N SER A 220 -15.23 23.47 -11.86
CA SER A 220 -14.88 22.44 -12.82
C SER A 220 -13.38 22.42 -13.08
N CYS A 221 -12.81 21.22 -13.17
CA CYS A 221 -11.39 21.00 -13.42
C CYS A 221 -11.12 19.55 -13.81
N GLU A 222 -9.97 19.32 -14.44
CA GLU A 222 -9.37 18.00 -14.51
C GLU A 222 -8.63 17.72 -13.20
N LEU A 223 -8.81 16.51 -12.67
CA LEU A 223 -8.10 16.00 -11.51
C LEU A 223 -6.87 15.24 -12.04
N LEU A 224 -5.75 15.95 -12.13
CA LEU A 224 -4.50 15.38 -12.65
C LEU A 224 -3.61 14.86 -11.50
N PRO A 225 -2.86 13.78 -11.72
CA PRO A 225 -1.79 13.36 -10.83
C PRO A 225 -0.59 14.32 -10.90
N ASP A 226 0.26 14.26 -9.89
CA ASP A 226 1.55 14.95 -9.82
C ASP A 226 2.54 13.98 -9.17
N LEU A 227 3.41 13.36 -9.95
CA LEU A 227 4.26 12.28 -9.50
C LEU A 227 5.63 12.79 -9.05
N VAL A 228 6.07 12.33 -7.89
CA VAL A 228 7.36 12.69 -7.31
C VAL A 228 8.05 11.49 -6.70
N ILE A 229 9.37 11.46 -6.79
CA ILE A 229 10.16 10.52 -6.00
C ILE A 229 10.14 10.95 -4.54
N ILE A 230 9.90 10.01 -3.62
CA ILE A 230 10.12 10.21 -2.19
C ILE A 230 11.62 9.97 -1.89
N PRO A 231 12.42 11.01 -1.60
CA PRO A 231 13.87 10.87 -1.45
C PRO A 231 14.28 9.91 -0.34
N PHE A 232 13.51 9.88 0.75
CA PHE A 232 13.79 9.09 1.95
C PHE A 232 14.15 7.63 1.64
N PHE A 233 13.43 6.98 0.73
CA PHE A 233 13.67 5.55 0.44
C PHE A 233 14.98 5.35 -0.31
N THR A 234 15.22 6.13 -1.36
CA THR A 234 16.47 6.06 -2.14
C THR A 234 17.69 6.40 -1.27
N GLU A 235 17.58 7.43 -0.43
CA GLU A 235 18.66 7.88 0.46
C GLU A 235 19.02 6.83 1.53
N ASN A 236 18.05 6.03 1.99
CA ASN A 236 18.25 5.05 3.06
C ASN A 236 18.40 3.59 2.56
N GLN A 237 18.11 3.35 1.28
CA GLN A 237 18.17 2.03 0.64
C GLN A 237 18.92 2.09 -0.69
N ILE A 238 20.22 2.40 -0.61
CA ILE A 238 21.14 2.34 -1.73
C ILE A 238 22.40 1.60 -1.30
N GLN A 239 22.92 0.74 -2.17
CA GLN A 239 24.08 -0.09 -1.88
C GLN A 239 24.92 -0.32 -3.14
N GLU A 240 26.19 0.07 -3.05
CA GLU A 240 27.22 -0.35 -4.01
C GLU A 240 27.78 -1.72 -3.60
N TYR A 241 27.66 -2.68 -4.49
CA TYR A 241 28.31 -3.99 -4.41
C TYR A 241 29.60 -3.99 -5.22
N ALA A 242 30.65 -4.58 -4.65
CA ALA A 242 31.96 -4.64 -5.29
C ALA A 242 31.92 -5.39 -6.63
N TRP A 243 32.87 -5.10 -7.51
CA TRP A 243 32.95 -5.72 -8.84
C TRP A 243 33.00 -7.27 -8.81
N ASN A 244 33.43 -7.86 -7.69
CA ASN A 244 33.53 -9.29 -7.43
C ASN A 244 32.57 -9.80 -6.35
N ASP A 245 31.53 -9.02 -6.01
CA ASP A 245 30.50 -9.49 -5.07
C ASP A 245 29.90 -10.82 -5.55
N LYS A 246 29.67 -11.74 -4.62
CA LYS A 246 29.21 -13.10 -4.96
C LYS A 246 27.80 -13.12 -5.52
N LEU A 247 26.95 -12.18 -5.11
CA LEU A 247 25.53 -12.17 -5.42
C LEU A 247 25.18 -11.09 -6.44
N TYR A 248 25.79 -9.90 -6.32
CA TYR A 248 25.46 -8.72 -7.10
C TYR A 248 26.72 -8.04 -7.66
N PRO A 249 27.58 -8.76 -8.41
CA PRO A 249 28.87 -8.24 -8.86
C PRO A 249 28.71 -6.95 -9.67
N GLY A 250 29.32 -5.87 -9.17
CA GLY A 250 29.34 -4.56 -9.80
C GLY A 250 27.99 -3.87 -9.93
N GLN A 251 27.03 -4.18 -9.05
CA GLN A 251 25.72 -3.52 -9.06
C GLN A 251 25.68 -2.35 -8.08
N LEU A 252 25.05 -1.26 -8.51
CA LEU A 252 24.48 -0.26 -7.62
C LEU A 252 22.99 -0.54 -7.48
N ARG A 253 22.56 -1.09 -6.35
CA ARG A 253 21.15 -1.38 -6.07
C ARG A 253 20.53 -0.21 -5.31
N LEU A 254 19.27 0.09 -5.59
CA LEU A 254 18.55 1.19 -4.95
C LEU A 254 17.06 0.91 -4.86
N ALA A 255 16.40 1.46 -3.83
CA ALA A 255 14.95 1.59 -3.83
C ALA A 255 14.52 2.85 -4.57
N ALA A 256 13.31 2.83 -5.12
CA ALA A 256 12.64 4.00 -5.63
C ALA A 256 11.17 3.96 -5.24
N THR A 257 10.68 5.05 -4.67
CA THR A 257 9.28 5.20 -4.27
C THR A 257 8.69 6.42 -4.95
N ILE A 258 7.57 6.23 -5.65
CA ILE A 258 6.87 7.26 -6.41
C ILE A 258 5.57 7.59 -5.70
N ALA A 259 5.40 8.84 -5.28
CA ALA A 259 4.17 9.35 -4.68
C ALA A 259 3.35 10.15 -5.69
N ASN A 260 2.02 10.11 -5.54
CA ASN A 260 1.11 11.02 -6.22
C ASN A 260 0.68 12.15 -5.28
N ILE A 261 1.24 13.34 -5.48
CA ILE A 261 0.94 14.55 -4.70
C ILE A 261 -0.09 15.48 -5.39
N GLY A 262 -0.74 14.98 -6.45
CA GLY A 262 -1.67 15.72 -7.29
C GLY A 262 -3.09 15.84 -6.73
N TYR A 263 -4.02 16.23 -7.60
CA TYR A 263 -5.45 16.36 -7.26
C TYR A 263 -6.28 15.17 -7.72
N GLY A 264 -5.77 14.37 -8.66
CA GLY A 264 -6.43 13.17 -9.15
C GLY A 264 -5.51 11.95 -9.08
N PRO A 265 -6.10 10.74 -9.08
CA PRO A 265 -5.31 9.52 -9.08
C PRO A 265 -4.52 9.41 -10.37
N MET A 266 -3.41 8.69 -10.29
CA MET A 266 -2.76 8.16 -11.48
C MET A 266 -3.44 6.83 -11.80
N GLU A 267 -4.23 6.76 -12.87
CA GLU A 267 -4.89 5.52 -13.28
C GLU A 267 -4.52 5.17 -14.72
N ILE A 268 -4.22 3.89 -14.93
CA ILE A 268 -4.07 3.31 -16.27
C ILE A 268 -5.02 2.14 -16.44
N LYS A 269 -5.42 1.89 -17.69
CA LYS A 269 -6.31 0.81 -18.09
C LYS A 269 -5.83 0.16 -19.37
N GLY A 270 -5.79 -1.17 -19.41
CA GLY A 270 -5.52 -1.91 -20.64
C GLY A 270 -6.62 -1.73 -21.68
N THR A 271 -6.26 -1.52 -22.95
CA THR A 271 -7.25 -1.35 -24.04
C THR A 271 -7.79 -2.68 -24.60
N LYS A 272 -7.20 -3.80 -24.17
CA LYS A 272 -7.33 -5.16 -24.73
C LYS A 272 -6.71 -5.32 -26.13
N ASP A 273 -6.00 -4.33 -26.64
CA ASP A 273 -5.24 -4.46 -27.88
C ASP A 273 -3.81 -4.91 -27.60
N TRP A 274 -3.51 -6.15 -27.98
CA TRP A 274 -2.19 -6.77 -27.78
C TRP A 274 -1.38 -6.79 -29.07
N TYR A 275 -0.07 -6.59 -28.95
CA TYR A 275 0.84 -6.55 -30.07
C TYR A 275 2.15 -7.32 -29.83
N CYS A 276 2.61 -8.00 -30.86
CA CYS A 276 3.99 -8.45 -31.04
C CYS A 276 4.67 -7.53 -32.05
N GLY A 277 5.40 -6.52 -31.56
CA GLY A 277 5.90 -5.45 -32.40
C GLY A 277 4.73 -4.65 -32.97
N THR A 278 4.50 -4.73 -34.28
CA THR A 278 3.37 -4.07 -34.96
C THR A 278 2.22 -5.03 -35.29
N THR A 279 2.38 -6.34 -35.06
CA THR A 279 1.36 -7.35 -35.36
C THR A 279 0.40 -7.51 -34.19
N LYS A 280 -0.90 -7.33 -34.44
CA LYS A 280 -1.95 -7.55 -33.44
C LYS A 280 -2.07 -9.05 -33.09
N VAL A 281 -2.28 -9.34 -31.81
CA VAL A 281 -2.45 -10.70 -31.27
C VAL A 281 -3.60 -10.74 -30.27
N ASP A 282 -4.02 -11.93 -29.86
CA ASP A 282 -5.25 -12.12 -29.06
C ASP A 282 -5.02 -12.02 -27.54
N GLY A 283 -3.78 -11.92 -27.08
CA GLY A 283 -3.47 -11.87 -25.65
C GLY A 283 -1.99 -11.85 -25.31
N SER A 284 -1.72 -12.03 -24.02
CA SER A 284 -0.37 -12.21 -23.48
C SER A 284 0.25 -13.51 -24.01
N GLN A 285 1.34 -13.40 -24.78
CA GLN A 285 2.05 -14.55 -25.34
C GLN A 285 3.53 -14.20 -25.62
N THR A 286 4.36 -15.22 -25.84
CA THR A 286 5.73 -15.02 -26.33
C THR A 286 5.71 -14.70 -27.83
N CYS A 287 6.29 -13.57 -28.21
CA CYS A 287 6.42 -13.12 -29.58
C CYS A 287 7.59 -13.79 -30.31
N PRO A 288 7.66 -13.72 -31.66
CA PRO A 288 8.75 -14.30 -32.44
C PRO A 288 10.15 -13.79 -32.08
N ASP A 289 10.26 -12.59 -31.51
CA ASP A 289 11.52 -12.00 -31.02
C ASP A 289 11.90 -12.47 -29.60
N GLY A 290 11.13 -13.39 -29.01
CA GLY A 290 11.32 -13.93 -27.67
C GLY A 290 10.79 -13.05 -26.54
N LYS A 291 10.24 -11.87 -26.81
CA LYS A 291 9.66 -10.99 -25.79
C LYS A 291 8.18 -11.28 -25.58
N THR A 292 7.61 -10.90 -24.44
CA THR A 292 6.14 -10.99 -24.22
C THR A 292 5.40 -9.95 -25.08
N SER A 293 4.19 -10.27 -25.56
CA SER A 293 3.33 -9.29 -26.23
C SER A 293 2.98 -8.11 -25.30
N ARG A 294 2.76 -6.95 -25.91
CA ARG A 294 2.48 -5.68 -25.21
C ARG A 294 1.02 -5.36 -25.36
N LEU A 295 0.39 -5.01 -24.24
CA LEU A 295 -0.95 -4.49 -24.18
C LEU A 295 -0.88 -2.96 -24.20
N ASN A 296 -1.57 -2.31 -25.13
CA ASN A 296 -1.70 -0.86 -25.10
C ASN A 296 -2.47 -0.43 -23.85
N VAL A 297 -2.06 0.68 -23.26
CA VAL A 297 -2.75 1.28 -22.10
C VAL A 297 -3.25 2.68 -22.40
N ASN A 298 -4.36 3.03 -21.79
CA ASN A 298 -4.82 4.39 -21.68
C ASN A 298 -4.61 4.89 -20.25
N GLN A 299 -4.24 6.16 -20.10
CA GLN A 299 -4.38 6.87 -18.84
C GLN A 299 -5.83 7.34 -18.68
N ARG A 300 -6.47 7.02 -17.56
CA ARG A 300 -7.77 7.59 -17.21
C ARG A 300 -7.59 8.89 -16.45
N ILE A 301 -8.21 9.96 -16.96
CA ILE A 301 -8.24 11.27 -16.31
C ILE A 301 -9.67 11.56 -15.87
N TYR A 302 -9.84 11.77 -14.58
CA TYR A 302 -11.09 12.21 -13.98
C TYR A 302 -11.23 13.71 -14.03
N SER A 303 -12.46 14.18 -14.19
CA SER A 303 -12.82 15.58 -14.17
C SER A 303 -14.02 15.78 -13.25
N LYS A 304 -13.98 16.89 -12.52
CA LYS A 304 -15.16 17.42 -11.84
C LYS A 304 -15.81 18.43 -12.77
N GLU A 305 -17.08 18.25 -13.08
CA GLU A 305 -17.86 19.19 -13.89
C GLU A 305 -19.14 19.55 -13.14
N LYS A 306 -19.18 20.75 -12.54
CA LYS A 306 -20.34 21.26 -11.78
C LYS A 306 -20.89 20.26 -10.73
N GLY A 307 -20.00 19.50 -10.10
CA GLY A 307 -20.36 18.51 -9.07
C GLY A 307 -20.53 17.06 -9.56
N THR A 308 -20.44 16.83 -10.87
CA THR A 308 -20.52 15.49 -11.49
C THR A 308 -19.14 14.97 -11.89
N LEU A 309 -18.97 13.64 -11.86
CA LEU A 309 -17.74 12.96 -12.31
C LEU A 309 -17.85 12.69 -13.79
N THR A 310 -16.89 13.19 -14.55
CA THR A 310 -16.65 12.74 -15.93
C THR A 310 -15.24 12.17 -16.00
N PHE A 311 -14.97 11.34 -17.01
CA PHE A 311 -13.62 10.86 -17.26
C PHE A 311 -13.35 10.81 -18.75
N LYS A 312 -12.07 10.84 -19.10
CA LYS A 312 -11.59 10.54 -20.45
C LYS A 312 -10.38 9.62 -20.37
N ASP A 313 -10.28 8.74 -21.35
CA ASP A 313 -9.15 7.83 -21.50
C ASP A 313 -8.24 8.39 -22.62
N LEU A 314 -6.96 8.61 -22.32
CA LEU A 314 -5.97 9.09 -23.27
C LEU A 314 -4.97 7.97 -23.59
N PRO A 315 -4.62 7.73 -24.87
CA PRO A 315 -3.55 6.80 -25.22
C PRO A 315 -2.25 7.14 -24.48
N ALA A 316 -1.62 6.13 -23.90
CA ALA A 316 -0.35 6.24 -23.19
C ALA A 316 0.64 5.19 -23.69
N GLY A 317 1.39 4.54 -22.79
CA GLY A 317 2.36 3.51 -23.13
C GLY A 317 1.76 2.13 -23.32
N THR A 318 2.55 1.12 -22.97
CA THR A 318 2.16 -0.29 -22.97
C THR A 318 2.38 -0.93 -21.61
N MET A 319 1.85 -2.14 -21.42
CA MET A 319 2.23 -3.02 -20.33
C MET A 319 2.38 -4.46 -20.82
N TYR A 320 3.05 -5.30 -20.04
CA TYR A 320 3.20 -6.72 -20.34
C TYR A 320 3.10 -7.56 -19.07
N PHE A 321 2.78 -8.84 -19.21
CA PHE A 321 2.82 -9.78 -18.10
C PHE A 321 4.23 -10.36 -17.96
N GLU A 322 4.82 -10.28 -16.77
CA GLU A 322 6.09 -10.93 -16.49
C GLU A 322 5.89 -12.22 -15.70
N ASN A 323 6.05 -13.37 -16.36
CA ASN A 323 5.97 -14.67 -15.68
C ASN A 323 7.32 -15.09 -15.08
N LYS A 324 7.86 -14.28 -14.16
CA LYS A 324 9.09 -14.61 -13.42
C LYS A 324 8.84 -14.58 -11.91
N PRO A 325 9.62 -15.34 -11.12
CA PRO A 325 9.59 -15.27 -9.66
C PRO A 325 9.69 -13.83 -9.16
N GLY A 326 8.85 -13.46 -8.20
CA GLY A 326 8.73 -12.08 -7.68
C GLY A 326 7.94 -11.13 -8.59
N HIS A 327 7.83 -11.41 -9.88
CA HIS A 327 7.30 -10.52 -10.92
C HIS A 327 6.00 -10.98 -11.59
N ASN A 328 5.36 -12.06 -11.11
CA ASN A 328 4.13 -12.66 -11.65
C ASN A 328 2.90 -11.72 -11.62
N HIS A 329 2.94 -10.65 -12.41
CA HIS A 329 1.94 -9.60 -12.55
C HIS A 329 2.26 -8.71 -13.78
N TYR A 330 1.38 -7.73 -14.04
CA TYR A 330 1.51 -6.79 -15.16
C TYR A 330 2.40 -5.59 -14.81
N HIS A 331 3.32 -5.24 -15.71
CA HIS A 331 4.26 -4.12 -15.56
C HIS A 331 4.04 -3.13 -16.71
N VAL A 332 3.90 -1.86 -16.38
CA VAL A 332 3.81 -0.72 -17.29
C VAL A 332 5.19 -0.40 -17.79
N ASP A 333 5.34 -0.35 -19.12
CA ASP A 333 6.62 -0.06 -19.77
C ASP A 333 7.07 1.38 -19.58
N ASP A 334 8.40 1.54 -19.51
CA ASP A 334 9.10 2.83 -19.46
C ASP A 334 8.51 3.81 -18.43
N TRP A 335 8.13 3.28 -17.26
CA TRP A 335 7.58 4.04 -16.15
C TRP A 335 8.63 4.90 -15.45
N VAL A 336 9.86 4.40 -15.36
CA VAL A 336 10.98 5.07 -14.67
C VAL A 336 12.31 4.79 -15.37
N GLU A 337 13.24 5.76 -15.35
CA GLU A 337 14.63 5.56 -15.78
C GLU A 337 15.59 5.93 -14.64
N PHE A 338 16.55 5.04 -14.36
CA PHE A 338 17.69 5.33 -13.48
C PHE A 338 18.94 5.62 -14.29
N ARG A 339 19.71 6.63 -13.90
CA ARG A 339 20.97 6.99 -14.56
C ARG A 339 22.04 7.31 -13.53
N LEU A 340 23.23 6.74 -13.71
CA LEU A 340 24.44 7.24 -13.05
C LEU A 340 25.14 8.21 -13.99
N VAL A 341 25.43 9.41 -13.50
CA VAL A 341 25.91 10.52 -14.31
C VAL A 341 27.21 11.08 -13.73
N LYS A 342 28.15 11.43 -14.61
CA LYS A 342 29.35 12.21 -14.27
C LYS A 342 29.28 13.56 -14.98
N MET A 343 29.61 14.62 -14.24
CA MET A 343 29.81 15.94 -14.82
C MET A 343 31.31 16.18 -15.00
N GLU A 344 31.74 16.57 -16.20
CA GLU A 344 33.10 17.06 -16.46
C GLU A 344 33.00 18.49 -17.02
N GLY A 345 33.29 19.47 -16.16
CA GLY A 345 32.97 20.87 -16.45
C GLY A 345 31.47 21.06 -16.69
N LYS A 346 31.09 21.51 -17.89
CA LYS A 346 29.68 21.67 -18.30
C LYS A 346 29.11 20.44 -19.04
N LYS A 347 29.94 19.44 -19.35
CA LYS A 347 29.50 18.25 -20.09
C LYS A 347 28.94 17.20 -19.12
N ARG A 348 27.83 16.59 -19.53
CA ARG A 348 27.11 15.55 -18.78
C ARG A 348 27.32 14.20 -19.49
N TYR A 349 27.83 13.21 -18.76
CA TYR A 349 28.08 11.85 -19.26
C TYR A 349 27.20 10.85 -18.52
N ILE A 350 26.43 10.05 -19.25
CA ILE A 350 25.71 8.91 -18.68
C ILE A 350 26.69 7.74 -18.61
N ILE A 351 26.97 7.30 -17.39
CA ILE A 351 27.92 6.22 -17.09
C ILE A 351 27.22 4.87 -17.13
N SER A 352 26.01 4.81 -16.60
CA SER A 352 25.19 3.61 -16.57
C SER A 352 23.71 3.95 -16.55
N ARG A 353 22.88 3.01 -16.98
CA ARG A 353 21.42 3.05 -16.92
C ARG A 353 20.89 1.89 -16.07
N GLY A 354 19.75 2.11 -15.45
CA GLY A 354 19.04 1.10 -14.68
C GLY A 354 18.56 -0.07 -15.53
N SER A 355 18.47 -1.25 -14.91
CA SER A 355 17.89 -2.43 -15.54
C SER A 355 16.37 -2.49 -15.41
N LYS A 356 15.77 -1.82 -14.43
CA LYS A 356 14.32 -1.76 -14.21
C LYS A 356 13.77 -0.47 -14.80
N VAL A 357 12.90 -0.63 -15.79
CA VAL A 357 12.15 0.47 -16.41
C VAL A 357 10.64 0.29 -16.28
N SER A 358 10.17 -0.94 -16.07
CA SER A 358 8.75 -1.28 -16.01
C SER A 358 8.30 -1.66 -14.60
N TYR A 359 7.18 -1.10 -14.14
CA TYR A 359 6.61 -1.30 -12.80
C TYR A 359 5.14 -1.73 -12.93
N CYS A 360 4.67 -2.64 -12.09
CA CYS A 360 3.27 -2.60 -11.68
C CYS A 360 2.99 -1.28 -10.94
N LEU A 361 1.89 -0.61 -11.28
CA LEU A 361 1.41 0.56 -10.56
C LEU A 361 0.30 0.15 -9.58
N PHE A 362 0.60 0.19 -8.30
CA PHE A 362 -0.39 -0.06 -7.27
C PHE A 362 -0.04 0.77 -6.03
N THR A 363 -1.02 1.01 -5.17
CA THR A 363 -0.80 1.88 -4.02
C THR A 363 -0.30 1.06 -2.83
N THR A 364 1.04 0.95 -2.72
CA THR A 364 1.72 0.27 -1.59
C THR A 364 1.44 0.90 -0.24
N GLY A 365 1.28 2.23 -0.20
CA GLY A 365 1.03 2.97 1.03
C GLY A 365 0.52 4.37 0.75
N ILE A 366 0.26 5.12 1.82
CA ILE A 366 -0.25 6.49 1.76
C ILE A 366 0.55 7.39 2.69
N LEU A 367 0.76 8.65 2.29
CA LEU A 367 1.52 9.64 3.04
C LEU A 367 0.73 10.09 4.26
N TYR A 368 1.29 9.99 5.47
CA TYR A 368 0.74 10.68 6.64
C TYR A 368 1.64 11.84 7.05
N LYS A 369 1.04 12.92 7.55
CA LYS A 369 1.77 14.12 7.96
C LYS A 369 2.77 13.83 9.08
N SER A 370 2.52 12.83 9.91
CA SER A 370 3.41 12.39 10.99
C SER A 370 4.65 11.64 10.50
N ASP A 371 4.65 11.14 9.27
CA ASP A 371 5.75 10.34 8.76
C ASP A 371 6.88 11.24 8.22
N ASN A 372 8.12 10.95 8.62
CA ASN A 372 9.29 11.70 8.17
C ASN A 372 9.50 11.63 6.65
N PHE A 373 9.14 10.50 6.03
CA PHE A 373 9.26 10.32 4.58
C PHE A 373 8.20 11.12 3.79
N SER A 374 7.18 11.67 4.45
CA SER A 374 6.21 12.57 3.79
C SER A 374 6.73 14.00 3.62
N LEU A 375 7.94 14.30 4.10
CA LEU A 375 8.66 15.54 3.79
C LEU A 375 9.31 15.40 2.41
N ILE A 376 8.66 15.94 1.38
CA ILE A 376 9.13 15.87 0.00
C ILE A 376 9.46 17.28 -0.48
N ASN A 377 10.72 17.51 -0.86
CA ASN A 377 11.21 18.81 -1.35
C ASN A 377 10.87 19.99 -0.41
N GLY A 378 10.97 19.79 0.91
CA GLY A 378 10.72 20.81 1.93
C GLY A 378 9.25 21.07 2.27
N LYS A 379 8.32 20.31 1.68
CA LYS A 379 6.88 20.39 2.00
C LYS A 379 6.42 19.08 2.64
N GLN A 380 5.70 19.21 3.75
CA GLN A 380 5.07 18.08 4.42
C GLN A 380 3.74 17.75 3.73
N TYR A 381 3.61 16.51 3.26
CA TYR A 381 2.38 15.97 2.68
C TYR A 381 1.69 15.03 3.66
N GLY A 382 0.39 14.78 3.47
CA GLY A 382 -0.40 13.97 4.40
C GLY A 382 -1.89 14.07 4.18
N GLU A 383 -2.65 13.68 5.19
CA GLU A 383 -4.11 13.59 5.22
C GLU A 383 -4.87 14.92 4.98
N ASN A 384 -4.14 16.05 4.98
CA ASN A 384 -4.67 17.37 4.67
C ASN A 384 -4.56 17.76 3.18
N MET A 385 -4.03 16.88 2.34
CA MET A 385 -3.98 17.09 0.90
C MET A 385 -5.40 17.18 0.30
N PRO A 386 -5.59 17.96 -0.77
CA PRO A 386 -6.84 17.92 -1.53
C PRO A 386 -7.05 16.52 -2.10
N ASN A 387 -8.28 16.03 -2.03
CA ASN A 387 -8.69 14.72 -2.57
C ASN A 387 -7.90 13.53 -2.03
N TYR A 388 -7.28 13.65 -0.85
CA TYR A 388 -6.48 12.60 -0.24
C TYR A 388 -7.25 11.27 -0.12
N GLY A 389 -6.64 10.18 -0.61
CA GLY A 389 -7.25 8.86 -0.66
C GLY A 389 -8.13 8.60 -1.88
N LEU A 390 -8.27 9.55 -2.81
CA LEU A 390 -9.01 9.33 -4.06
C LEU A 390 -8.29 8.30 -4.94
N GLY A 391 -8.98 7.21 -5.26
CA GLY A 391 -8.48 6.07 -6.05
C GLY A 391 -8.28 4.83 -5.19
N PHE A 392 -8.52 3.65 -5.76
CA PHE A 392 -8.38 2.36 -5.08
C PHE A 392 -7.64 1.39 -6.00
N TYR A 393 -6.35 1.15 -5.71
CA TYR A 393 -5.46 0.35 -6.55
C TYR A 393 -4.68 -0.67 -5.70
N PRO A 394 -5.36 -1.72 -5.19
CA PRO A 394 -4.73 -2.71 -4.31
C PRO A 394 -3.81 -3.70 -5.05
N THR A 395 -3.97 -3.83 -6.37
CA THR A 395 -3.35 -4.91 -7.15
C THR A 395 -2.95 -4.47 -8.55
N CYS A 396 -2.08 -5.27 -9.16
CA CYS A 396 -1.47 -5.07 -10.48
C CYS A 396 -2.26 -5.71 -11.64
N ASN A 397 -3.55 -5.42 -11.78
CA ASN A 397 -4.39 -6.06 -12.80
C ASN A 397 -4.36 -5.30 -14.14
N PHE A 398 -4.44 -6.01 -15.27
CA PHE A 398 -4.39 -5.33 -16.58
C PHE A 398 -5.61 -4.41 -16.83
N ASP A 399 -6.75 -4.68 -16.18
CA ASP A 399 -7.95 -3.86 -16.33
C ASP A 399 -7.83 -2.49 -15.61
N GLN A 400 -7.05 -2.43 -14.54
CA GLN A 400 -6.86 -1.22 -13.74
C GLN A 400 -5.60 -1.32 -12.86
N GLN A 401 -4.73 -0.32 -12.97
CA GLN A 401 -3.57 -0.09 -12.10
C GLN A 401 -3.46 1.40 -11.79
N GLY A 402 -2.80 1.76 -10.69
CA GLY A 402 -2.67 3.17 -10.34
C GLY A 402 -2.07 3.51 -8.99
N ILE A 403 -1.95 4.81 -8.76
CA ILE A 403 -1.48 5.40 -7.51
C ILE A 403 -2.51 6.44 -7.05
N SER A 404 -3.16 6.17 -5.92
CA SER A 404 -4.16 7.05 -5.31
C SER A 404 -3.59 8.43 -4.96
N VAL A 405 -4.43 9.44 -4.82
CA VAL A 405 -4.00 10.76 -4.35
C VAL A 405 -3.47 10.67 -2.93
N GLY A 406 -2.24 11.15 -2.70
CA GLY A 406 -1.51 10.97 -1.45
C GLY A 406 -0.90 9.58 -1.27
N GLY A 407 -1.20 8.66 -2.20
CA GLY A 407 -0.64 7.32 -2.24
C GLY A 407 0.79 7.30 -2.79
N TYR A 408 1.49 6.20 -2.54
CA TYR A 408 2.79 5.92 -3.15
C TYR A 408 2.94 4.46 -3.53
N ASP A 409 3.84 4.21 -4.47
CA ASP A 409 4.26 2.90 -4.95
C ASP A 409 5.77 2.73 -4.69
N THR A 410 6.15 1.67 -3.98
CA THR A 410 7.53 1.41 -3.53
C THR A 410 8.09 0.17 -4.19
N TYR A 411 9.23 0.35 -4.86
CA TYR A 411 10.08 -0.75 -5.29
C TYR A 411 11.35 -0.78 -4.46
N GLY A 412 11.50 -1.82 -3.64
CA GLY A 412 12.63 -1.99 -2.75
C GLY A 412 13.93 -2.36 -3.47
N MET A 413 15.07 -2.04 -2.85
CA MET A 413 16.42 -2.25 -3.39
C MET A 413 16.71 -3.69 -3.84
N LEU A 414 16.12 -4.67 -3.15
CA LEU A 414 16.32 -6.08 -3.44
C LEU A 414 15.28 -6.65 -4.40
N TYR A 415 14.33 -5.87 -4.93
CA TYR A 415 13.42 -6.37 -5.97
C TYR A 415 14.19 -6.68 -7.26
N GLU A 416 13.67 -7.59 -8.08
CA GLU A 416 14.35 -8.01 -9.30
C GLU A 416 14.48 -6.83 -10.29
N GLY A 417 15.69 -6.65 -10.83
CA GLY A 417 16.02 -5.56 -11.75
C GLY A 417 16.32 -4.19 -11.09
N GLN A 418 16.09 -4.00 -9.79
CA GLN A 418 16.33 -2.72 -9.07
C GLN A 418 17.81 -2.39 -8.87
N TYR A 419 18.53 -2.18 -9.98
CA TYR A 419 19.94 -1.87 -9.99
C TYR A 419 20.41 -1.17 -11.27
N LEU A 420 21.57 -0.52 -11.18
CA LEU A 420 22.41 -0.14 -12.31
C LEU A 420 23.62 -1.08 -12.36
N ASN A 421 23.95 -1.58 -13.54
CA ASN A 421 25.21 -2.29 -13.75
C ASN A 421 26.34 -1.27 -13.86
N LEU A 422 27.26 -1.24 -12.91
CA LEU A 422 28.41 -0.35 -12.97
C LEU A 422 29.44 -0.91 -13.95
N PRO A 423 30.02 -0.07 -14.84
CA PRO A 423 31.08 -0.51 -15.73
C PRO A 423 32.27 -1.09 -14.97
N LYS A 424 32.91 -2.11 -15.55
CA LYS A 424 34.16 -2.66 -15.01
C LYS A 424 35.23 -1.56 -14.95
N ASN A 425 35.99 -1.52 -13.86
CA ASN A 425 37.02 -0.50 -13.61
C ASN A 425 36.46 0.93 -13.64
N LEU A 426 35.19 1.11 -13.27
CA LEU A 426 34.63 2.44 -13.07
C LEU A 426 35.47 3.16 -12.01
N LYS A 427 35.97 4.34 -12.35
CA LYS A 427 36.84 5.11 -11.47
C LYS A 427 36.14 5.49 -10.18
N ASN A 428 36.89 5.49 -9.09
CA ASN A 428 36.40 5.95 -7.80
C ASN A 428 36.09 7.45 -7.86
N GLY A 429 35.11 7.88 -7.07
CA GLY A 429 34.80 9.29 -6.86
C GLY A 429 33.32 9.60 -6.94
N ASP A 430 33.03 10.89 -7.07
CA ASP A 430 31.66 11.38 -7.00
C ASP A 430 30.96 11.31 -8.36
N TYR A 431 29.70 10.90 -8.27
CA TYR A 431 28.72 10.80 -9.36
C TYR A 431 27.39 11.41 -8.91
N THR A 432 26.46 11.53 -9.85
CA THR A 432 25.07 11.89 -9.57
C THR A 432 24.18 10.74 -9.99
N LEU A 433 23.40 10.20 -9.06
CA LEU A 433 22.26 9.34 -9.36
C LEU A 433 21.10 10.25 -9.80
N GLU A 434 20.48 9.92 -10.91
CA GLU A 434 19.22 10.51 -11.36
C GLU A 434 18.16 9.43 -11.48
N ILE A 435 16.95 9.75 -11.02
CA ILE A 435 15.74 8.94 -11.20
C ILE A 435 14.70 9.83 -11.86
N GLU A 436 14.17 9.39 -13.00
CA GLU A 436 13.16 10.12 -13.76
C GLU A 436 11.91 9.28 -13.95
N ILE A 437 10.76 9.83 -13.54
CA ILE A 437 9.43 9.25 -13.75
C ILE A 437 8.91 9.70 -15.11
N ASP A 438 8.27 8.81 -15.86
CA ASP A 438 7.69 9.10 -17.19
C ASP A 438 8.70 9.77 -18.15
N PRO A 439 9.86 9.13 -18.44
CA PRO A 439 10.91 9.69 -19.28
C PRO A 439 10.46 10.00 -20.72
N HIS A 440 9.39 9.36 -21.21
CA HIS A 440 8.82 9.63 -22.52
C HIS A 440 7.67 10.65 -22.51
N HIS A 441 7.28 11.12 -21.33
CA HIS A 441 6.22 12.09 -21.15
C HIS A 441 4.83 11.63 -21.64
N TRP A 442 4.54 10.33 -21.59
CA TRP A 442 3.28 9.73 -22.03
C TRP A 442 2.10 10.07 -21.13
N TYR A 443 2.33 10.32 -19.85
CA TYR A 443 1.26 10.48 -18.87
C TYR A 443 0.97 11.96 -18.59
N ARG A 444 -0.29 12.35 -18.55
CA ARG A 444 -0.65 13.74 -18.24
C ARG A 444 -0.62 13.96 -16.73
N GLU A 445 0.13 14.98 -16.33
CA GLU A 445 0.33 15.38 -14.94
C GLU A 445 0.12 16.89 -14.79
N SER A 446 -0.21 17.36 -13.58
CA SER A 446 -0.29 18.80 -13.33
C SER A 446 1.09 19.47 -13.29
N ASN A 447 2.14 18.72 -13.00
CA ASN A 447 3.52 19.20 -13.01
C ASN A 447 4.45 18.05 -13.41
N LYS A 448 5.27 18.27 -14.45
CA LYS A 448 6.31 17.31 -14.88
C LYS A 448 7.72 17.74 -14.49
N LYS A 449 7.89 18.97 -13.97
CA LYS A 449 9.21 19.55 -13.70
C LYS A 449 9.87 18.95 -12.46
N ASN A 450 9.11 18.22 -11.67
CA ASN A 450 9.49 17.54 -10.43
C ASN A 450 9.60 16.02 -10.58
N ASN A 451 9.46 15.47 -11.80
CA ASN A 451 9.60 14.04 -12.07
C ASN A 451 11.04 13.54 -11.94
N VAL A 452 12.03 14.44 -11.90
CA VAL A 452 13.45 14.09 -11.82
C VAL A 452 13.99 14.34 -10.42
N PHE A 453 14.38 13.24 -9.76
CA PHE A 453 15.18 13.27 -8.54
C PHE A 453 16.67 13.17 -8.86
N LYS A 454 17.50 13.88 -8.08
CA LYS A 454 18.96 13.83 -8.21
C LYS A 454 19.61 13.75 -6.84
N MET A 455 20.61 12.88 -6.72
CA MET A 455 21.38 12.69 -5.48
C MET A 455 22.86 12.51 -5.82
N LYS A 456 23.75 13.13 -5.05
CA LYS A 456 25.18 12.83 -5.14
C LYS A 456 25.46 11.46 -4.53
N ILE A 457 26.32 10.68 -5.17
CA ILE A 457 26.75 9.38 -4.67
C ILE A 457 28.25 9.21 -4.88
N HIS A 458 28.92 8.62 -3.90
CA HIS A 458 30.32 8.22 -4.00
C HIS A 458 30.39 6.75 -4.43
N ILE A 459 31.23 6.45 -5.42
CA ILE A 459 31.51 5.09 -5.90
C ILE A 459 32.95 4.76 -5.58
N ASP A 460 33.22 3.63 -4.92
CA ASP A 460 34.57 3.28 -4.46
C ASP A 460 34.95 1.78 -4.51
N LYS A 461 34.07 0.89 -5.01
CA LYS A 461 34.27 -0.57 -5.01
C LYS A 461 34.42 -1.20 -6.39
N GLN A 462 34.53 -0.39 -7.45
CA GLN A 462 34.58 -0.87 -8.83
C GLN A 462 35.99 -0.89 -9.44
N GLU A 463 36.93 -0.16 -8.86
CA GLU A 463 38.34 -0.26 -9.23
C GLU A 463 38.92 -1.59 -8.74
N ARG A 464 39.63 -2.28 -9.64
CA ARG A 464 40.43 -3.45 -9.27
C ARG A 464 41.70 -2.94 -8.59
N GLN A 465 41.88 -3.32 -7.33
CA GLN A 465 43.14 -3.10 -6.61
C GLN A 465 44.26 -3.93 -7.22
#